data_AF-A0A847J7U0-F1
#
_entry.id   AF-A0A847J7U0-F1
#
_cell.length_a   1.000
_cell.length_b   1.000
_cell.length_c   1.000
_cell.angle_alpha   90.00
_cell.angle_beta   90.00
_cell.angle_gamma   90.00
#
_symmetry.space_group_name_H-M   'P 1'
#
loop_
_entity.id
_entity.type
_entity.pdbx_description
1 polymer ?
#
loop_
_entity_poly.entity_id
_entity_poly.type
_entity_poly.pdbx_seq_one_letter_code
_entity_poly.pdbx_strand_id
1 'polypeptide(L)'
;MPDRLQTRTTPSAASPPSEEAWLTARRVARELDRILDAAGSHRAAVERAAAELRLSTRQVYNLLARYRADRRVSSLLPRRSGARKKQLDPDVEVIIAATLRTQWLTLEAPPLAPVVAEIRARCEEAGLAAPSYLAVARRILALFGPEEIAQKRSADPKHLLRLKPRPGYIRAAKPLEVCQIDHTPTDIHFVEVVEGEGVFVGRAYLTLVADVATRCILGFCLTLEKPSALSVALCLAQAMCPKEVWLAARGIDQPWPMFGRPRQLVTDSAKEFKGHAFQR
;
A
#
# COMPACT_ATOMS: atom_id res chain seq x y z
N MET A 1 39.75 34.95 11.65
CA MET A 1 39.31 33.69 12.29
C MET A 1 37.80 33.60 12.13
N PRO A 2 37.28 32.95 11.08
CA PRO A 2 35.84 32.95 10.81
C PRO A 2 35.13 31.83 11.57
N ASP A 3 34.15 32.27 12.34
CA ASP A 3 32.84 31.70 12.62
C ASP A 3 32.56 30.26 12.13
N ARG A 4 32.65 29.28 13.04
CA ARG A 4 32.07 27.94 12.83
C ARG A 4 30.57 27.99 13.13
N LEU A 5 29.80 28.38 12.11
CA LEU A 5 28.36 28.12 12.06
C LEU A 5 28.12 26.62 12.27
N GLN A 6 27.61 26.27 13.45
CA GLN A 6 27.08 24.93 13.71
C GLN A 6 25.84 24.76 12.83
N THR A 7 26.00 24.05 11.73
CA THR A 7 24.91 23.57 10.90
C THR A 7 24.00 22.70 11.77
N ARG A 8 22.83 23.23 12.11
CA ARG A 8 21.74 22.46 12.73
C ARG A 8 21.25 21.47 11.68
N THR A 9 21.75 20.25 11.75
CA THR A 9 21.22 19.11 11.00
C THR A 9 19.77 18.91 11.42
N THR A 10 18.82 19.35 10.58
CA THR A 10 17.40 19.04 10.74
C THR A 10 17.20 17.53 10.69
N PRO A 11 16.62 16.89 11.72
CA PRO A 11 16.33 15.47 11.67
C PRO A 11 15.25 15.22 10.61
N SER A 12 15.58 14.36 9.65
CA SER A 12 14.64 13.69 8.74
C SER A 12 13.38 13.24 9.48
N ALA A 13 12.21 13.46 8.85
CA ALA A 13 10.88 13.26 9.40
C ALA A 13 10.68 11.83 9.95
N ALA A 14 10.99 11.66 11.24
CA ALA A 14 10.54 10.51 12.00
C ALA A 14 9.01 10.60 12.13
N SER A 15 8.31 9.48 11.96
CA SER A 15 6.85 9.40 12.19
C SER A 15 6.49 10.05 13.54
N PRO A 16 5.37 10.76 13.67
CA PRO A 16 5.01 11.42 14.93
C PRO A 16 5.04 10.42 16.10
N PRO A 17 5.42 10.83 17.31
CA PRO A 17 5.34 9.98 18.50
C PRO A 17 3.88 9.54 18.73
N SER A 18 3.68 8.30 19.19
CA SER A 18 2.32 7.82 19.52
C SER A 18 1.71 8.62 20.67
N GLU A 19 0.38 8.65 20.73
CA GLU A 19 -0.36 9.34 21.79
C GLU A 19 -0.02 8.79 23.19
N GLU A 20 0.17 7.47 23.30
CA GLU A 20 0.63 6.81 24.53
C GLU A 20 2.03 7.29 24.98
N ALA A 21 2.94 7.52 24.04
CA ALA A 21 4.28 8.03 24.34
C ALA A 21 4.22 9.47 24.89
N TRP A 22 3.30 10.29 24.35
CA TRP A 22 3.05 11.63 24.85
C TRP A 22 2.41 11.63 26.24
N LEU A 23 1.42 10.76 26.49
CA LEU A 23 0.79 10.62 27.81
C LEU A 23 1.81 10.19 28.87
N THR A 24 2.67 9.23 28.52
CA THR A 24 3.75 8.76 29.39
C THR A 24 4.74 9.88 29.69
N ALA A 25 5.19 10.62 28.67
CA ALA A 25 6.11 11.76 28.85
C ALA A 25 5.51 12.86 29.73
N ARG A 26 4.19 13.15 29.60
CA ARG A 26 3.48 14.11 30.48
C ARG A 26 3.40 13.63 31.92
N ARG A 27 3.24 12.32 32.15
CA ARG A 27 3.25 11.75 33.52
C ARG A 27 4.63 11.89 34.15
N VAL A 28 5.68 11.55 33.41
CA VAL A 28 7.07 11.71 33.87
C VAL A 28 7.39 13.17 34.16
N ALA A 29 7.02 14.11 33.27
CA ALA A 29 7.26 15.54 33.47
C ALA A 29 6.69 16.06 34.79
N ARG A 30 5.43 15.68 35.11
CA ARG A 30 4.77 16.08 36.36
C ARG A 30 5.55 15.64 37.60
N GLU A 31 6.07 14.42 37.62
CA GLU A 31 6.87 13.95 38.77
C GLU A 31 8.25 14.63 38.82
N LEU A 32 8.86 14.92 37.67
CA LEU A 32 10.12 15.66 37.62
C LEU A 32 9.94 17.12 38.07
N ASP A 33 8.85 17.80 37.69
CA ASP A 33 8.52 19.14 38.18
C ASP A 33 8.37 19.16 39.70
N ARG A 34 7.66 18.17 40.28
CA ARG A 34 7.57 18.02 41.74
C ARG A 34 8.91 17.84 42.42
N ILE A 35 9.89 17.21 41.77
CA ILE A 35 11.26 17.09 42.31
C ILE A 35 11.98 18.44 42.22
N LEU A 36 11.82 19.17 41.11
CA LEU A 36 12.48 20.45 40.87
C LEU A 36 11.93 21.58 41.75
N ASP A 37 10.63 21.54 42.05
CA ASP A 37 9.91 22.59 42.79
C ASP A 37 9.82 22.28 44.31
N ALA A 38 10.28 21.11 44.76
CA ALA A 38 10.23 20.74 46.18
C ALA A 38 11.36 21.40 47.01
N ALA A 39 11.01 21.99 48.15
CA ALA A 39 11.94 22.60 49.11
C ALA A 39 12.60 21.59 50.10
N GLY A 40 12.52 20.29 49.82
CA GLY A 40 12.95 19.21 50.73
C GLY A 40 14.16 18.40 50.23
N SER A 41 14.45 17.28 50.90
CA SER A 41 15.54 16.37 50.49
C SER A 41 15.33 15.84 49.07
N HIS A 42 16.20 16.26 48.16
CA HIS A 42 16.18 15.88 46.75
C HIS A 42 16.26 14.36 46.55
N ARG A 43 16.96 13.66 47.45
CA ARG A 43 17.09 12.19 47.41
C ARG A 43 15.75 11.50 47.69
N ALA A 44 15.03 11.93 48.72
CA ALA A 44 13.72 11.37 49.06
C ALA A 44 12.66 11.66 47.97
N ALA A 45 12.75 12.83 47.33
CA ALA A 45 11.88 13.17 46.20
C ALA A 45 12.13 12.27 44.97
N VAL A 46 13.40 11.96 44.68
CA VAL A 46 13.79 11.05 43.60
C VAL A 46 13.37 9.60 43.89
N GLU A 47 13.52 9.13 45.11
CA GLU A 47 13.08 7.78 45.52
C GLU A 47 11.55 7.62 45.40
N ARG A 48 10.78 8.65 45.77
CA ARG A 48 9.32 8.69 45.58
C ARG A 48 8.92 8.63 44.11
N ALA A 49 9.54 9.45 43.27
CA ALA A 49 9.25 9.47 41.83
C ALA A 49 9.66 8.15 41.15
N ALA A 50 10.75 7.54 41.60
CA ALA A 50 11.18 6.22 41.14
C ALA A 50 10.12 5.14 41.41
N ALA A 51 9.55 5.13 42.62
CA ALA A 51 8.45 4.22 42.97
C ALA A 51 7.18 4.47 42.13
N GLU A 52 6.76 5.73 42.00
CA GLU A 52 5.54 6.13 41.29
C GLU A 52 5.60 5.83 39.78
N LEU A 53 6.75 6.10 39.17
CA LEU A 53 6.99 5.85 37.74
C LEU A 53 7.43 4.41 37.45
N ARG A 54 7.65 3.58 38.49
CA ARG A 54 8.23 2.23 38.39
C ARG A 54 9.55 2.21 37.62
N LEU A 55 10.41 3.18 37.91
CA LEU A 55 11.74 3.34 37.32
C LEU A 55 12.82 3.20 38.40
N SER A 56 14.04 2.86 37.99
CA SER A 56 15.18 2.95 38.90
C SER A 56 15.51 4.42 39.22
N THR A 57 16.07 4.69 40.40
CA THR A 57 16.56 6.02 40.80
C THR A 57 17.56 6.58 39.77
N ARG A 58 18.42 5.72 39.20
CA ARG A 58 19.35 6.07 38.11
C ARG A 58 18.62 6.58 36.86
N GLN A 59 17.54 5.93 36.45
CA GLN A 59 16.73 6.39 35.30
C GLN A 59 16.07 7.74 35.59
N VAL A 60 15.57 7.95 36.81
CA VAL A 60 15.00 9.25 37.21
C VAL A 60 16.07 10.35 37.16
N TYR A 61 17.28 10.13 37.67
CA TYR A 61 18.37 11.10 37.56
C TYR A 61 18.73 11.43 36.10
N ASN A 62 18.78 10.42 35.22
CA ASN A 62 19.05 10.64 33.79
C ASN A 62 17.95 11.47 33.11
N LEU A 63 16.68 11.24 33.47
CA LEU A 63 15.56 12.00 32.95
C LEU A 63 15.56 13.44 33.49
N LEU A 64 15.87 13.62 34.78
CA LEU A 64 15.98 14.92 35.42
C LEU A 64 17.10 15.77 34.80
N ALA A 65 18.26 15.16 34.51
CA ALA A 65 19.36 15.84 33.82
C ALA A 65 18.94 16.34 32.42
N ARG A 66 18.18 15.53 31.66
CA ARG A 66 17.63 15.92 30.35
C ARG A 66 16.59 17.03 30.48
N TYR A 67 15.70 16.90 31.46
CA TYR A 67 14.59 17.82 31.65
C TYR A 67 15.04 19.20 32.17
N ARG A 68 16.12 19.25 32.95
CA ARG A 68 16.75 20.51 33.37
C ARG A 68 17.35 21.30 32.21
N ALA A 69 17.88 20.62 31.19
CA ALA A 69 18.46 21.28 30.02
C ALA A 69 17.38 21.86 29.09
N ASP A 70 16.21 21.22 29.01
CA ASP A 70 15.06 21.68 28.24
C ASP A 70 13.76 21.21 28.93
N ARG A 71 13.13 22.13 29.68
CA ARG A 71 11.94 21.87 30.54
C ARG A 71 10.65 21.73 29.72
N ARG A 72 10.71 20.97 28.62
CA ARG A 72 9.60 20.66 27.72
C ARG A 72 9.29 19.16 27.78
N VAL A 73 8.01 18.80 27.68
CA VAL A 73 7.58 17.38 27.65
C VAL A 73 8.24 16.61 26.49
N SER A 74 8.48 17.29 25.36
CA SER A 74 9.17 16.71 24.21
C SER A 74 10.58 16.21 24.53
N SER A 75 11.27 16.78 25.52
CA SER A 75 12.63 16.37 25.90
C SER A 75 12.66 15.01 26.61
N LEU A 76 11.51 14.53 27.09
CA LEU A 76 11.32 13.25 27.77
C LEU A 76 10.82 12.13 26.85
N LEU A 77 10.47 12.46 25.60
CA LEU A 77 10.08 11.44 24.63
C LEU A 77 11.23 10.42 24.43
N PRO A 78 10.90 9.16 24.10
CA PRO A 78 11.90 8.17 23.76
C PRO A 78 12.79 8.71 22.65
N ARG A 79 14.11 8.76 22.90
CA ARG A 79 15.06 9.00 21.82
C ARG A 79 14.93 7.81 20.89
N ARG A 80 14.29 8.01 19.74
CA ARG A 80 14.46 7.09 18.64
C ARG A 80 15.93 7.16 18.31
N SER A 81 16.69 6.16 18.74
CA SER A 81 17.94 5.83 18.09
C SER A 81 17.58 5.78 16.61
N GLY A 82 17.97 6.81 15.85
CA GLY A 82 17.76 6.80 14.40
C GLY A 82 18.30 5.47 13.95
N ALA A 83 17.42 4.59 13.46
CA ALA A 83 17.80 3.25 13.07
C ALA A 83 19.03 3.42 12.19
N ARG A 84 20.18 2.92 12.68
CA ARG A 84 21.48 3.11 12.02
C ARG A 84 21.22 2.66 10.59
N LYS A 85 21.19 3.61 9.63
CA LYS A 85 20.94 3.26 8.24
C LYS A 85 22.02 2.23 7.92
N LYS A 86 21.62 1.00 7.64
CA LYS A 86 22.55 -0.05 7.19
C LYS A 86 22.97 0.36 5.77
N GLN A 87 23.84 1.36 5.70
CA GLN A 87 24.48 1.82 4.50
C GLN A 87 25.57 0.81 4.18
N LEU A 88 25.52 0.29 2.96
CA LEU A 88 26.71 -0.34 2.40
C LEU A 88 27.74 0.77 2.20
N ASP A 89 28.98 0.34 2.02
CA ASP A 89 30.03 1.25 1.57
C ASP A 89 29.56 1.97 0.28
N PRO A 90 29.74 3.31 0.17
CA PRO A 90 29.40 4.05 -1.03
C PRO A 90 29.95 3.42 -2.32
N ASP A 91 31.15 2.84 -2.27
CA ASP A 91 31.78 2.24 -3.44
C ASP A 91 31.06 0.94 -3.84
N VAL A 92 30.55 0.17 -2.87
CA VAL A 92 29.69 -0.99 -3.14
C VAL A 92 28.37 -0.57 -3.78
N GLU A 93 27.77 0.56 -3.33
CA GLU A 93 26.55 1.08 -3.95
C GLU A 93 26.78 1.51 -5.41
N VAL A 94 27.96 2.06 -5.73
CA VAL A 94 28.36 2.40 -7.10
C VAL A 94 28.47 1.13 -7.97
N ILE A 95 29.16 0.10 -7.47
CA ILE A 95 29.29 -1.19 -8.17
C ILE A 95 27.91 -1.82 -8.41
N ILE A 96 27.04 -1.86 -7.39
CA ILE A 96 25.67 -2.38 -7.52
C ILE A 96 24.92 -1.63 -8.62
N ALA A 97 24.92 -0.30 -8.59
CA ALA A 97 24.17 0.50 -9.53
C ALA A 97 24.69 0.36 -10.98
N ALA A 98 26.01 0.29 -11.16
CA ALA A 98 26.64 0.12 -12.47
C ALA A 98 26.34 -1.26 -13.07
N THR A 99 26.48 -2.33 -12.29
CA THR A 99 26.27 -3.71 -12.76
C THR A 99 24.78 -3.97 -13.02
N LEU A 100 23.88 -3.49 -12.15
CA LEU A 100 22.44 -3.64 -12.39
C LEU A 100 21.98 -2.93 -13.67
N ARG A 101 22.49 -1.73 -13.96
CA ARG A 101 22.12 -1.00 -15.19
C ARG A 101 22.56 -1.71 -16.47
N THR A 102 23.71 -2.38 -16.43
CA THR A 102 24.30 -3.00 -17.62
C THR A 102 23.83 -4.42 -17.85
N GLN A 103 23.66 -5.20 -16.77
CA GLN A 103 23.41 -6.65 -16.88
C GLN A 103 22.01 -7.07 -16.45
N TRP A 104 21.32 -6.31 -15.59
CA TRP A 104 19.98 -6.69 -15.08
C TRP A 104 18.85 -5.88 -15.73
N LEU A 105 19.09 -4.59 -15.99
CA LEU A 105 18.14 -3.67 -16.61
C LEU A 105 18.20 -3.75 -18.15
N THR A 106 18.07 -4.97 -18.67
CA THR A 106 18.11 -5.30 -20.10
C THR A 106 16.77 -5.90 -20.54
N LEU A 107 16.54 -5.96 -21.86
CA LEU A 107 15.29 -6.44 -22.46
C LEU A 107 14.99 -7.90 -22.08
N GLU A 108 16.02 -8.75 -22.01
CA GLU A 108 15.91 -10.17 -21.69
C GLU A 108 15.46 -10.45 -20.25
N ALA A 109 15.60 -9.47 -19.36
CA ALA A 109 15.23 -9.55 -17.95
C ALA A 109 15.79 -10.80 -17.23
N PRO A 110 17.13 -10.99 -17.20
CA PRO A 110 17.73 -12.18 -16.62
C PRO A 110 17.43 -12.29 -15.11
N PRO A 111 17.51 -13.52 -14.54
CA PRO A 111 17.43 -13.73 -13.10
C PRO A 111 18.45 -12.87 -12.36
N LEU A 112 18.11 -12.45 -11.12
CA LEU A 112 19.00 -11.57 -10.34
C LEU A 112 20.26 -12.28 -9.82
N ALA A 113 20.22 -13.61 -9.62
CA ALA A 113 21.31 -14.34 -8.96
C ALA A 113 22.66 -14.28 -9.69
N PRO A 114 22.74 -14.47 -11.03
CA PRO A 114 24.00 -14.28 -11.77
C PRO A 114 24.57 -12.86 -11.63
N VAL A 115 23.71 -11.84 -11.69
CA VAL A 115 24.14 -10.44 -11.55
C VAL A 115 24.64 -10.15 -10.14
N VAL A 116 24.06 -10.77 -9.12
CA VAL A 116 24.57 -10.67 -7.74
C VAL A 116 25.93 -11.35 -7.61
N ALA A 117 26.16 -12.49 -8.27
CA ALA A 117 27.47 -13.13 -8.27
C ALA A 117 28.54 -12.23 -8.89
N GLU A 118 28.22 -11.58 -10.03
CA GLU A 118 29.10 -10.60 -10.66
C GLU A 118 29.39 -9.39 -9.74
N ILE A 119 28.36 -8.86 -9.08
CA ILE A 119 28.53 -7.75 -8.12
C ILE A 119 29.49 -8.15 -7.00
N ARG A 120 29.40 -9.38 -6.49
CA ARG A 120 30.31 -9.88 -5.44
C ARG A 120 31.74 -9.98 -5.95
N ALA A 121 31.96 -10.56 -7.14
CA ALA A 121 33.27 -10.65 -7.75
C ALA A 121 33.93 -9.26 -7.89
N ARG A 122 33.20 -8.27 -8.40
CA ARG A 122 33.70 -6.88 -8.52
C ARG A 122 33.99 -6.22 -7.17
N CYS A 123 33.19 -6.52 -6.14
CA CYS A 123 33.47 -6.02 -4.80
C CYS A 123 34.75 -6.66 -4.23
N GLU A 124 34.94 -7.96 -4.44
CA GLU A 124 36.14 -8.69 -3.99
C GLU A 124 37.41 -8.19 -4.69
N GLU A 125 37.36 -7.96 -6.01
CA GLU A 125 38.46 -7.34 -6.78
C GLU A 125 38.83 -5.94 -6.26
N ALA A 126 37.83 -5.17 -5.82
CA ALA A 126 38.01 -3.85 -5.23
C ALA A 126 38.40 -3.89 -3.73
N GLY A 127 38.53 -5.08 -3.12
CA GLY A 127 38.82 -5.23 -1.69
C GLY A 127 37.66 -4.82 -0.76
N LEU A 128 36.44 -4.78 -1.28
CA LEU A 128 35.22 -4.36 -0.58
C LEU A 128 34.42 -5.56 -0.07
N ALA A 129 33.63 -5.33 0.99
CA ALA A 129 32.76 -6.36 1.55
C ALA A 129 31.61 -6.73 0.58
N ALA A 130 31.60 -7.98 0.14
CA ALA A 130 30.61 -8.52 -0.79
C ALA A 130 29.16 -8.38 -0.25
N PRO A 131 28.22 -7.80 -1.02
CA PRO A 131 26.85 -7.64 -0.57
C PRO A 131 26.08 -8.97 -0.58
N SER A 132 25.08 -9.06 0.31
CA SER A 132 24.10 -10.16 0.27
C SER A 132 23.11 -9.97 -0.88
N TYR A 133 22.52 -11.07 -1.36
CA TYR A 133 21.47 -11.03 -2.38
C TYR A 133 20.33 -10.06 -2.01
N LEU A 134 19.85 -10.14 -0.76
CA LEU A 134 18.78 -9.28 -0.28
C LEU A 134 19.19 -7.80 -0.20
N ALA A 135 20.47 -7.52 0.05
CA ALA A 135 20.97 -6.15 0.00
C ALA A 135 20.83 -5.58 -1.41
N VAL A 136 21.27 -6.30 -2.44
CA VAL A 136 21.12 -5.91 -3.86
C VAL A 136 19.66 -5.81 -4.26
N ALA A 137 18.84 -6.81 -3.95
CA ALA A 137 17.42 -6.83 -4.30
C ALA A 137 16.65 -5.61 -3.76
N ARG A 138 16.96 -5.17 -2.53
CA ARG A 138 16.36 -3.96 -1.95
C ARG A 138 16.79 -2.67 -2.66
N ARG A 139 17.98 -2.63 -3.28
CA ARG A 139 18.46 -1.46 -4.04
C ARG A 139 17.73 -1.29 -5.36
N ILE A 140 17.19 -2.35 -5.96
CA ILE A 140 16.47 -2.26 -7.24
C ILE A 140 15.35 -1.23 -7.18
N LEU A 141 14.51 -1.28 -6.14
CA LEU A 141 13.40 -0.34 -5.96
C LEU A 141 13.85 1.09 -5.59
N ALA A 142 15.08 1.25 -5.10
CA ALA A 142 15.65 2.55 -4.78
C ALA A 142 16.36 3.18 -5.98
N LEU A 143 16.91 2.35 -6.89
CA LEU A 143 17.68 2.77 -8.05
C LEU A 143 16.82 2.98 -9.30
N PHE A 144 15.76 2.18 -9.46
CA PHE A 144 14.96 2.15 -10.68
C PHE A 144 13.47 2.30 -10.36
N GLY A 145 12.82 3.22 -11.07
CA GLY A 145 11.37 3.34 -11.02
C GLY A 145 10.68 2.19 -11.78
N PRO A 146 9.44 1.83 -11.42
CA PRO A 146 8.66 0.83 -12.17
C PRO A 146 8.53 1.17 -13.66
N GLU A 147 8.42 2.46 -14.00
CA GLU A 147 8.36 2.94 -15.38
C GLU A 147 9.66 2.70 -16.14
N GLU A 148 10.81 2.98 -15.55
CA GLU A 148 12.13 2.77 -16.16
C GLU A 148 12.37 1.27 -16.43
N ILE A 149 12.03 0.42 -15.45
CA ILE A 149 12.12 -1.03 -15.60
C ILE A 149 11.24 -1.51 -16.75
N ALA A 150 9.98 -1.08 -16.81
CA ALA A 150 9.06 -1.47 -17.86
C ALA A 150 9.51 -0.97 -19.24
N GLN A 151 10.09 0.24 -19.33
CA GLN A 151 10.60 0.79 -20.58
C GLN A 151 11.78 -0.02 -21.12
N LYS A 152 12.68 -0.46 -20.23
CA LYS A 152 13.85 -1.25 -20.62
C LYS A 152 13.52 -2.71 -20.91
N ARG A 153 12.46 -3.24 -20.30
CA ARG A 153 12.04 -4.66 -20.40
C ARG A 153 10.89 -4.92 -21.34
N SER A 154 10.37 -3.90 -22.03
CA SER A 154 9.31 -4.11 -22.99
C SER A 154 9.49 -3.27 -24.24
N ALA A 155 9.35 -3.94 -25.39
CA ALA A 155 9.23 -3.29 -26.68
C ALA A 155 7.81 -2.75 -26.93
N ASP A 156 6.81 -3.08 -26.08
CA ASP A 156 5.43 -2.63 -26.24
C ASP A 156 5.16 -1.37 -25.38
N PRO A 157 4.92 -0.20 -25.99
CA PRO A 157 4.55 1.02 -25.27
C PRO A 157 3.30 0.87 -24.39
N LYS A 158 2.43 -0.11 -24.66
CA LYS A 158 1.22 -0.38 -23.86
C LYS A 158 1.53 -0.84 -22.44
N HIS A 159 2.68 -1.47 -22.20
CA HIS A 159 3.08 -1.86 -20.85
C HIS A 159 3.39 -0.64 -19.97
N LEU A 160 3.94 0.42 -20.55
CA LEU A 160 4.11 1.70 -19.85
C LEU A 160 2.77 2.39 -19.58
N LEU A 161 1.84 2.33 -20.54
CA LEU A 161 0.49 2.90 -20.38
C LEU A 161 -0.33 2.19 -19.28
N ARG A 162 -0.02 0.93 -18.94
CA ARG A 162 -0.65 0.21 -17.82
C ARG A 162 -0.15 0.69 -16.46
N LEU A 163 1.08 1.19 -16.38
CA LEU A 163 1.67 1.71 -15.14
C LEU A 163 1.26 3.16 -14.87
N LYS A 164 0.91 3.90 -15.92
CA LYS A 164 0.44 5.28 -15.79
C LYS A 164 -1.04 5.31 -15.40
N PRO A 165 -1.43 6.16 -14.44
CA PRO A 165 -2.84 6.42 -14.21
C PRO A 165 -3.44 6.99 -15.49
N ARG A 166 -4.54 6.41 -15.96
CA ARG A 166 -5.26 6.96 -17.12
C ARG A 166 -5.93 8.26 -16.67
N PRO A 167 -5.57 9.42 -17.24
CA PRO A 167 -6.22 10.67 -16.90
C PRO A 167 -7.69 10.64 -17.34
N GLY A 168 -8.58 11.12 -16.49
CA GLY A 168 -10.02 11.12 -16.72
C GLY A 168 -10.75 10.19 -15.76
N TYR A 169 -11.56 10.78 -14.88
CA TYR A 169 -12.51 10.04 -14.06
C TYR A 169 -13.90 10.26 -14.63
N ILE A 170 -14.63 9.18 -14.86
CA ILE A 170 -16.06 9.28 -15.14
C ILE A 170 -16.71 9.74 -13.84
N ARG A 171 -17.37 10.88 -13.88
CA ARG A 171 -18.08 11.48 -12.74
C ARG A 171 -19.56 11.54 -13.07
N ALA A 172 -20.38 11.25 -12.06
CA ALA A 172 -21.82 11.42 -12.09
C ALA A 172 -22.21 12.16 -10.81
N ALA A 173 -23.06 13.17 -10.92
CA ALA A 173 -23.54 13.96 -9.79
C ALA A 173 -24.80 13.34 -9.17
N LYS A 174 -25.56 12.54 -9.93
CA LYS A 174 -26.82 11.94 -9.50
C LYS A 174 -26.84 10.43 -9.72
N PRO A 175 -27.58 9.66 -8.88
CA PRO A 175 -27.83 8.25 -9.15
C PRO A 175 -28.45 8.05 -10.53
N LEU A 176 -28.09 6.96 -11.22
CA LEU A 176 -28.53 6.58 -12.56
C LEU A 176 -28.12 7.54 -13.68
N GLU A 177 -27.32 8.56 -13.42
CA GLU A 177 -26.83 9.47 -14.46
C GLU A 177 -25.83 8.77 -15.39
N VAL A 178 -24.85 8.08 -14.79
CA VAL A 178 -23.89 7.25 -15.50
C VAL A 178 -23.74 5.93 -14.77
N CYS A 179 -23.95 4.83 -15.48
CA CYS A 179 -23.68 3.49 -14.97
C CYS A 179 -22.64 2.80 -15.85
N GLN A 180 -21.80 1.97 -15.24
CA GLN A 180 -20.75 1.22 -15.90
C GLN A 180 -21.12 -0.25 -15.95
N ILE A 181 -20.87 -0.88 -17.10
CA ILE A 181 -20.91 -2.34 -17.23
C ILE A 181 -19.49 -2.84 -17.33
N ASP A 182 -19.18 -3.84 -16.51
CA ASP A 182 -17.90 -4.53 -16.54
C ASP A 182 -18.10 -6.05 -16.44
N HIS A 183 -17.18 -6.79 -17.05
CA HIS A 183 -17.17 -8.25 -17.07
C HIS A 183 -15.87 -8.75 -16.46
N THR A 184 -15.96 -9.62 -15.45
CA THR A 184 -14.78 -10.21 -14.80
C THR A 184 -14.95 -11.72 -14.66
N PRO A 185 -13.97 -12.55 -15.07
CA PRO A 185 -13.96 -13.97 -14.75
C PRO A 185 -13.79 -14.16 -13.24
N THR A 186 -14.67 -14.93 -12.63
CA THR A 186 -14.62 -15.25 -11.20
C THR A 186 -13.45 -16.18 -10.89
N ASP A 187 -12.90 -16.11 -9.68
CA ASP A 187 -11.88 -17.05 -9.17
C ASP A 187 -12.49 -18.38 -8.69
N ILE A 188 -13.66 -18.74 -9.23
CA ILE A 188 -14.40 -19.96 -8.90
C ILE A 188 -14.30 -20.91 -10.09
N HIS A 189 -13.77 -22.11 -9.83
CA HIS A 189 -13.67 -23.20 -10.79
C HIS A 189 -14.85 -24.14 -10.60
N PHE A 190 -15.62 -24.35 -11.66
CA PHE A 190 -16.73 -25.29 -11.66
C PHE A 190 -16.24 -26.64 -12.16
N VAL A 191 -16.48 -27.68 -11.35
CA VAL A 191 -16.11 -29.06 -11.62
C VAL A 191 -17.37 -29.90 -11.49
N GLU A 192 -17.63 -30.71 -12.50
CA GLU A 192 -18.71 -31.69 -12.50
C GLU A 192 -18.10 -33.07 -12.19
N VAL A 193 -18.77 -33.85 -11.34
CA VAL A 193 -18.32 -35.21 -11.04
C VAL A 193 -19.09 -36.18 -11.91
N VAL A 194 -18.40 -36.77 -12.88
CA VAL A 194 -18.96 -37.79 -13.79
C VAL A 194 -18.21 -39.09 -13.53
N GLU A 195 -18.95 -40.15 -13.19
CA GLU A 195 -18.38 -41.48 -12.91
C GLU A 195 -17.29 -41.50 -11.82
N GLY A 196 -17.35 -40.56 -10.87
CA GLY A 196 -16.38 -40.43 -9.78
C GLY A 196 -15.13 -39.61 -10.13
N GLU A 197 -15.01 -39.16 -11.38
CA GLU A 197 -13.93 -38.29 -11.85
C GLU A 197 -14.40 -36.83 -11.93
N GLY A 198 -13.53 -35.92 -11.49
CA GLY A 198 -13.80 -34.47 -11.54
C GLY A 198 -13.46 -33.88 -12.90
N VAL A 199 -14.46 -33.55 -13.70
CA VAL A 199 -14.30 -32.89 -15.00
C VAL A 199 -14.41 -31.38 -14.82
N PHE A 200 -13.37 -30.66 -15.23
CA PHE A 200 -13.40 -29.19 -15.21
C PHE A 200 -14.36 -28.65 -16.26
N VAL A 201 -15.41 -27.96 -15.82
CA VAL A 201 -16.44 -27.38 -16.68
C VAL A 201 -16.03 -25.99 -17.15
N GLY A 202 -15.47 -25.18 -16.27
CA GLY A 202 -15.06 -23.82 -16.61
C GLY A 202 -15.00 -22.84 -15.44
N ARG A 203 -14.76 -21.57 -15.79
CA ARG A 203 -14.85 -20.43 -14.86
C ARG A 203 -16.11 -19.63 -15.17
N ALA A 204 -16.86 -19.25 -14.15
CA ALA A 204 -17.98 -18.34 -14.34
C ALA A 204 -17.48 -16.93 -14.63
N TYR A 205 -18.21 -16.21 -15.48
CA TYR A 205 -18.08 -14.79 -15.72
C TYR A 205 -19.16 -14.03 -14.96
N LEU A 206 -18.73 -12.99 -14.27
CA LEU A 206 -19.60 -12.04 -13.58
C LEU A 206 -19.68 -10.76 -14.42
N THR A 207 -20.88 -10.44 -14.87
CA THR A 207 -21.25 -9.16 -15.48
C THR A 207 -21.91 -8.29 -14.43
N LEU A 208 -21.50 -7.05 -14.26
CA LEU A 208 -22.06 -6.14 -13.26
C LEU A 208 -22.49 -4.82 -13.91
N VAL A 209 -23.57 -4.23 -13.40
CA VAL A 209 -23.91 -2.82 -13.65
C VAL A 209 -23.70 -2.05 -12.35
N ALA A 210 -22.77 -1.10 -12.35
CA ALA A 210 -22.46 -0.25 -11.20
C ALA A 210 -22.81 1.22 -11.48
N ASP A 211 -23.47 1.88 -10.53
CA ASP A 211 -23.74 3.31 -10.60
C ASP A 211 -22.50 4.14 -10.21
N VAL A 212 -22.12 5.13 -11.03
CA VAL A 212 -20.89 5.90 -10.81
C VAL A 212 -21.02 6.85 -9.61
N ALA A 213 -22.20 7.43 -9.38
CA ALA A 213 -22.43 8.42 -8.32
C ALA A 213 -22.46 7.78 -6.93
N THR A 214 -23.17 6.67 -6.79
CA THR A 214 -23.44 5.99 -5.52
C THR A 214 -22.52 4.79 -5.27
N ARG A 215 -21.81 4.30 -6.29
CA ARG A 215 -21.04 3.04 -6.27
C ARG A 215 -21.88 1.80 -6.00
N CYS A 216 -23.21 1.91 -6.01
CA CYS A 216 -24.09 0.78 -5.80
C CYS A 216 -24.12 -0.12 -7.04
N ILE A 217 -24.18 -1.43 -6.81
CA ILE A 217 -24.46 -2.40 -7.87
C ILE A 217 -25.97 -2.39 -8.11
N LEU A 218 -26.36 -2.18 -9.36
CA LEU A 218 -27.76 -2.19 -9.81
C LEU A 218 -28.22 -3.58 -10.18
N GLY A 219 -27.35 -4.37 -10.82
CA GLY A 219 -27.65 -5.74 -11.26
C GLY A 219 -26.39 -6.49 -11.62
N PHE A 220 -26.52 -7.81 -11.76
CA PHE A 220 -25.47 -8.69 -12.21
C PHE A 220 -26.02 -9.83 -13.09
N CYS A 221 -25.12 -10.45 -13.86
CA CYS A 221 -25.34 -11.75 -14.49
C CYS A 221 -24.13 -12.64 -14.24
N LEU A 222 -24.34 -13.78 -13.58
CA LEU A 222 -23.32 -14.79 -13.32
C LEU A 222 -23.61 -16.02 -14.19
N THR A 223 -22.70 -16.36 -15.10
CA THR A 223 -22.88 -17.47 -16.05
C THR A 223 -21.54 -18.16 -16.35
N LEU A 224 -21.56 -19.43 -16.73
CA LEU A 224 -20.37 -20.15 -17.23
C LEU A 224 -20.00 -19.74 -18.66
N GLU A 225 -20.94 -19.12 -19.37
CA GLU A 225 -20.70 -18.61 -20.71
C GLU A 225 -19.81 -17.37 -20.68
N LYS A 226 -19.07 -17.16 -21.77
CA LYS A 226 -18.32 -15.92 -21.95
C LYS A 226 -19.28 -14.72 -22.04
N PRO A 227 -18.80 -13.50 -21.69
CA PRO A 227 -19.57 -12.29 -21.85
C PRO A 227 -20.16 -12.16 -23.26
N SER A 228 -21.45 -11.86 -23.29
CA SER A 228 -22.26 -11.82 -24.50
C SER A 228 -23.38 -10.78 -24.37
N ALA A 229 -23.99 -10.40 -25.50
CA ALA A 229 -25.14 -9.50 -25.50
C ALA A 229 -26.29 -10.02 -24.59
N LEU A 230 -26.46 -11.35 -24.50
CA LEU A 230 -27.43 -11.96 -23.60
C LEU A 230 -27.08 -11.71 -22.13
N SER A 231 -25.83 -11.92 -21.73
CA SER A 231 -25.39 -11.68 -20.35
C SER A 231 -25.57 -10.21 -19.94
N VAL A 232 -25.33 -9.28 -20.88
CA VAL A 232 -25.56 -7.85 -20.69
C VAL A 232 -27.06 -7.55 -20.56
N ALA A 233 -27.89 -8.11 -21.43
CA ALA A 233 -29.33 -7.91 -21.39
C ALA A 233 -29.95 -8.42 -20.09
N LEU A 234 -29.54 -9.61 -19.62
CA LEU A 234 -29.99 -10.17 -18.33
C LEU A 234 -29.55 -9.30 -17.15
N CYS A 235 -28.30 -8.84 -17.16
CA CYS A 235 -27.77 -7.93 -16.14
C CYS A 235 -28.56 -6.61 -16.11
N LEU A 236 -28.86 -6.03 -17.27
CA LEU A 236 -29.64 -4.80 -17.40
C LEU A 236 -31.09 -4.99 -16.98
N ALA A 237 -31.72 -6.12 -17.33
CA ALA A 237 -33.07 -6.45 -16.89
C ALA A 237 -33.15 -6.50 -15.37
N GLN A 238 -32.17 -7.16 -14.72
CA GLN A 238 -32.09 -7.16 -13.26
C GLN A 238 -31.82 -5.77 -12.71
N ALA A 239 -30.96 -4.96 -13.35
CA ALA A 239 -30.66 -3.60 -12.93
C ALA A 239 -31.88 -2.67 -12.98
N MET A 240 -32.72 -2.80 -14.00
CA MET A 240 -33.87 -1.91 -14.22
C MET A 240 -35.09 -2.29 -13.39
N CYS A 241 -35.20 -3.55 -12.97
CA CYS A 241 -36.38 -4.07 -12.27
C CYS A 241 -36.17 -4.14 -10.74
N PRO A 242 -37.26 -4.01 -9.95
CA PRO A 242 -37.26 -4.34 -8.52
C PRO A 242 -36.84 -5.81 -8.30
N LYS A 243 -36.15 -6.07 -7.17
CA LYS A 243 -35.49 -7.37 -6.90
C LYS A 243 -36.20 -8.23 -5.86
N GLU A 244 -37.30 -7.76 -5.28
CA GLU A 244 -38.00 -8.40 -4.17
C GLU A 244 -38.38 -9.84 -4.50
N VAL A 245 -38.96 -10.06 -5.68
CA VAL A 245 -39.34 -11.42 -6.15
C VAL A 245 -38.10 -12.30 -6.36
N TRP A 246 -37.02 -11.73 -6.92
CA TRP A 246 -35.78 -12.45 -7.19
C TRP A 246 -35.05 -12.86 -5.91
N LEU A 247 -35.07 -11.99 -4.89
CA LEU A 247 -34.50 -12.20 -3.56
C LEU A 247 -35.30 -13.24 -2.78
N ALA A 248 -36.63 -13.11 -2.76
CA ALA A 248 -37.53 -14.04 -2.09
C ALA A 248 -37.39 -15.46 -2.63
N ALA A 249 -37.29 -15.62 -3.96
CA ALA A 249 -37.07 -16.92 -4.60
C ALA A 249 -35.74 -17.61 -4.21
N ARG A 250 -34.80 -16.87 -3.58
CA ARG A 250 -33.50 -17.38 -3.12
C ARG A 250 -33.36 -17.37 -1.60
N GLY A 251 -34.41 -17.02 -0.86
CA GLY A 251 -34.37 -16.92 0.60
C GLY A 251 -33.42 -15.85 1.12
N ILE A 252 -33.21 -14.77 0.35
CA ILE A 252 -32.34 -13.65 0.74
C ILE A 252 -33.19 -12.59 1.43
N ASP A 253 -32.94 -12.35 2.72
CA ASP A 253 -33.70 -11.43 3.56
C ASP A 253 -33.09 -10.00 3.61
N GLN A 254 -32.09 -9.73 2.77
CA GLN A 254 -31.43 -8.42 2.71
C GLN A 254 -32.06 -7.56 1.62
N PRO A 255 -32.39 -6.28 1.91
CA PRO A 255 -32.97 -5.40 0.92
C PRO A 255 -31.94 -5.03 -0.15
N TRP A 256 -32.37 -5.04 -1.41
CA TRP A 256 -31.60 -4.49 -2.53
C TRP A 256 -32.45 -3.46 -3.29
N PRO A 257 -32.58 -2.23 -2.75
CA PRO A 257 -33.52 -1.23 -3.26
C PRO A 257 -33.05 -0.53 -4.55
N MET A 258 -31.85 -0.84 -5.03
CA MET A 258 -31.24 -0.15 -6.17
C MET A 258 -31.79 -0.71 -7.47
N PHE A 259 -32.60 0.08 -8.18
CA PHE A 259 -33.07 -0.24 -9.53
C PHE A 259 -33.38 1.05 -10.31
N GLY A 260 -33.50 0.92 -11.62
CA GLY A 260 -33.98 2.00 -12.49
C GLY A 260 -33.22 2.05 -13.80
N ARG A 261 -33.68 2.93 -14.70
CA ARG A 261 -33.10 3.09 -16.04
C ARG A 261 -31.91 4.07 -16.00
N PRO A 262 -30.68 3.62 -16.33
CA PRO A 262 -29.55 4.53 -16.49
C PRO A 262 -29.78 5.53 -17.62
N ARG A 263 -29.36 6.78 -17.43
CA ARG A 263 -29.36 7.82 -18.48
C ARG A 263 -28.25 7.59 -19.48
N GLN A 264 -27.09 7.14 -19.01
CA GLN A 264 -25.94 6.77 -19.84
C GLN A 264 -25.33 5.46 -19.33
N LEU A 265 -25.07 4.54 -20.25
CA LEU A 265 -24.26 3.36 -20.02
C LEU A 265 -22.87 3.59 -20.61
N VAL A 266 -21.84 3.33 -19.80
CA VAL A 266 -20.45 3.30 -20.25
C VAL A 266 -19.96 1.88 -20.14
N THR A 267 -19.37 1.40 -21.22
CA THR A 267 -18.85 0.05 -21.34
C THR A 267 -17.40 0.13 -21.80
N ASP A 268 -16.62 -0.91 -21.56
CA ASP A 268 -15.37 -1.05 -22.31
C ASP A 268 -15.70 -1.38 -23.79
N SER A 269 -14.75 -1.19 -24.70
CA SER A 269 -14.94 -1.47 -26.13
C SER A 269 -14.92 -2.98 -26.45
N ALA A 270 -15.41 -3.82 -25.54
CA ALA A 270 -15.52 -5.26 -25.73
C ALA A 270 -16.47 -5.60 -26.89
N LYS A 271 -16.32 -6.80 -27.45
CA LYS A 271 -16.95 -7.17 -28.73
C LYS A 271 -18.47 -7.21 -28.63
N GLU A 272 -18.98 -7.58 -27.46
CA GLU A 272 -20.38 -7.66 -27.07
C GLU A 272 -21.12 -6.31 -27.18
N PHE A 273 -20.41 -5.18 -27.11
CA PHE A 273 -20.99 -3.83 -27.23
C PHE A 273 -20.91 -3.25 -28.66
N LYS A 274 -20.42 -4.01 -29.64
CA LYS A 274 -20.26 -3.57 -31.04
C LYS A 274 -21.41 -3.97 -31.98
N GLY A 275 -22.39 -4.74 -31.48
CA GLY A 275 -23.54 -5.19 -32.26
C GLY A 275 -24.61 -4.10 -32.48
N HIS A 276 -25.48 -4.29 -33.46
CA HIS A 276 -26.58 -3.35 -33.79
C HIS A 276 -27.51 -3.04 -32.60
N ALA A 277 -27.63 -3.95 -31.62
CA ALA A 277 -28.40 -3.75 -30.39
C ALA A 277 -27.87 -2.62 -29.48
N PHE A 278 -26.61 -2.18 -29.68
CA PHE A 278 -25.97 -1.11 -28.90
C PHE A 278 -25.59 0.12 -29.75
N GLN A 279 -25.91 0.10 -31.05
CA GLN A 279 -25.72 1.25 -31.94
C GLN A 279 -26.93 2.18 -31.82
N ARG A 280 -26.64 3.48 -31.75
CA ARG A 280 -27.64 4.55 -31.64
C ARG A 280 -28.24 4.89 -32.99
#